data_AF-A0A7W8E3L9-F1
#
_entry.id   AF-A0A7W8E3L9-F1
#
_cell.length_a   1.000
_cell.length_b   1.000
_cell.length_c   1.000
_cell.angle_alpha   90.00
_cell.angle_beta   90.00
_cell.angle_gamma   90.00
#
_symmetry.space_group_name_H-M   'P 1'
#
loop_
_entity.id
_entity.type
_entity.pdbx_description
1 polymer ?
#
loop_
_entity_poly.entity_id
_entity_poly.type
_entity_poly.pdbx_seq_one_letter_code
_entity_poly.pdbx_strand_id
1 'polypeptide(L)'
;MTTLKTLLDSYRKAAASEREKGTYFEELILCYLRNEATYRDLYSDVWTYAQWAALQGIDKRDTGIDLVAKTNGTGQYHAIQCKLYAEDYRLQKADLDSFFTASGKKAFSHRLIVSTTNLWSEHAEDAMQDQQ
;
A
#
# COMPACT_ATOMS: atom_id res chain seq x y z
N MET A 1 12.73 -9.60 20.01
CA MET A 1 12.35 -9.37 18.59
C MET A 1 11.20 -10.30 18.26
N THR A 2 10.13 -9.80 17.65
CA THR A 2 9.01 -10.64 17.21
C THR A 2 9.32 -11.31 15.87
N THR A 3 8.61 -12.38 15.52
CA THR A 3 8.73 -13.05 14.21
C THR A 3 8.53 -12.09 13.04
N LEU A 4 7.56 -11.18 13.15
CA LEU A 4 7.32 -10.14 12.16
C LEU A 4 8.52 -9.18 12.00
N LYS A 5 9.13 -8.73 13.11
CA LYS A 5 10.33 -7.86 13.04
C LYS A 5 11.49 -8.59 12.34
N THR A 6 11.70 -9.87 12.66
CA THR A 6 12.74 -10.67 12.00
C THR A 6 12.50 -10.82 10.49
N LEU A 7 11.24 -10.98 10.07
CA LEU A 7 10.88 -11.04 8.65
C LEU A 7 11.12 -9.70 7.93
N LEU A 8 10.67 -8.59 8.51
CA LEU A 8 10.90 -7.27 7.91
C LEU A 8 12.39 -6.93 7.82
N ASP A 9 13.18 -7.33 8.83
CA ASP A 9 14.63 -7.17 8.81
C ASP A 9 15.30 -8.07 7.76
N SER A 10 14.76 -9.25 7.47
CA SER A 10 15.30 -10.09 6.39
C SER A 10 15.06 -9.44 5.03
N TYR A 11 13.90 -8.82 4.80
CA TYR A 11 13.64 -8.06 3.56
C TYR A 11 14.60 -6.89 3.39
N ARG A 12 14.84 -6.12 4.45
CA ARG A 12 15.79 -4.99 4.44
C ARG A 12 17.22 -5.43 4.12
N LYS A 13 17.63 -6.63 4.56
CA LYS A 13 18.99 -7.16 4.35
C LYS A 13 19.17 -7.90 3.04
N ALA A 14 18.13 -8.58 2.56
CA ALA A 14 18.19 -9.43 1.38
C ALA A 14 18.01 -8.65 0.07
N ALA A 15 17.26 -7.54 0.10
CA ALA A 15 16.99 -6.76 -1.10
C ALA A 15 18.25 -6.11 -1.66
N ALA A 16 18.48 -6.26 -2.97
CA ALA A 16 19.57 -5.61 -3.69
C ALA A 16 19.25 -4.15 -4.06
N SER A 17 17.99 -3.73 -3.94
CA SER A 17 17.53 -2.37 -4.24
C SER A 17 16.31 -1.97 -3.42
N GLU A 18 16.05 -0.67 -3.34
CA GLU A 18 14.84 -0.11 -2.71
C GLU A 18 13.55 -0.63 -3.37
N ARG A 19 13.58 -0.82 -4.69
CA ARG A 19 12.44 -1.37 -5.45
C ARG A 19 12.14 -2.81 -5.04
N GLU A 20 13.17 -3.65 -4.97
CA GLU A 20 13.01 -5.05 -4.57
C GLU A 20 12.54 -5.18 -3.12
N LYS A 21 13.09 -4.33 -2.23
CA LYS A 21 12.63 -4.22 -0.84
C LYS A 21 11.15 -3.86 -0.77
N GLY A 22 10.71 -2.91 -1.58
CA GLY A 22 9.30 -2.54 -1.74
C GLY A 22 8.46 -3.75 -2.17
N THR A 23 8.87 -4.45 -3.22
CA THR A 23 8.16 -5.63 -3.75
C THR A 23 7.97 -6.72 -2.70
N TYR A 24 8.98 -7.04 -1.88
CA TYR A 24 8.82 -8.03 -0.80
C TYR A 24 7.77 -7.62 0.23
N PHE A 25 7.69 -6.33 0.55
CA PHE A 25 6.69 -5.82 1.47
C PHE A 25 5.30 -5.81 0.85
N GLU A 26 5.17 -5.42 -0.41
CA GLU A 26 3.91 -5.49 -1.16
C GLU A 26 3.35 -6.91 -1.19
N GLU A 27 4.18 -7.92 -1.44
CA GLU A 27 3.78 -9.33 -1.42
C GLU A 27 3.30 -9.77 -0.04
N LEU A 28 3.98 -9.33 1.03
CA LEU A 28 3.56 -9.60 2.40
C LEU A 28 2.19 -8.98 2.70
N ILE A 29 1.97 -7.73 2.31
CA ILE A 29 0.69 -7.05 2.54
C ILE A 29 -0.43 -7.64 1.67
N LEU A 30 -0.15 -7.99 0.42
CA LEU A 30 -1.10 -8.71 -0.43
C LEU A 30 -1.51 -10.04 0.20
N CYS A 31 -0.56 -10.80 0.75
CA CYS A 31 -0.84 -12.04 1.48
C CYS A 31 -1.70 -11.75 2.72
N TYR A 32 -1.33 -10.75 3.52
CA TYR A 32 -2.06 -10.36 4.72
C TYR A 32 -3.53 -9.99 4.41
N LEU A 33 -3.76 -9.10 3.44
CA LEU A 33 -5.10 -8.63 3.07
C LEU A 33 -6.01 -9.73 2.50
N ARG A 34 -5.43 -10.77 1.91
CA ARG A 34 -6.18 -11.92 1.38
C ARG A 34 -6.52 -12.98 2.44
N ASN A 35 -5.79 -13.02 3.57
CA ASN A 35 -5.84 -14.14 4.50
C ASN A 35 -6.28 -13.78 5.92
N GLU A 36 -6.01 -12.55 6.38
CA GLU A 36 -6.50 -12.08 7.67
C GLU A 36 -8.03 -11.98 7.63
N ALA A 37 -8.70 -12.46 8.68
CA ALA A 37 -10.15 -12.68 8.65
C ALA A 37 -10.95 -11.41 8.35
N THR A 38 -10.59 -10.30 9.00
CA THR A 38 -11.28 -9.01 8.80
C THR A 38 -11.18 -8.55 7.35
N TYR A 39 -9.97 -8.59 6.77
CA TYR A 39 -9.77 -8.12 5.41
C TYR A 39 -10.27 -9.08 4.34
N ARG A 40 -10.19 -10.38 4.57
CA ARG A 40 -10.76 -11.40 3.69
C ARG A 40 -12.28 -11.29 3.59
N ASP A 41 -12.96 -10.96 4.69
CA ASP A 41 -14.40 -10.74 4.68
C ASP A 41 -14.76 -9.41 3.99
N LEU A 42 -13.91 -8.38 4.17
CA LEU A 42 -14.08 -7.06 3.56
C LEU A 42 -13.79 -7.04 2.06
N TYR A 43 -12.78 -7.77 1.58
CA TYR A 43 -12.30 -7.70 0.20
C TYR A 43 -12.60 -8.98 -0.57
N SER A 44 -13.34 -8.84 -1.68
CA SER A 44 -13.56 -9.90 -2.66
C SER A 44 -12.27 -10.30 -3.40
N ASP A 45 -11.44 -9.30 -3.72
CA ASP A 45 -10.22 -9.48 -4.48
C ASP A 45 -9.18 -8.44 -4.06
N VAL A 46 -7.90 -8.81 -4.17
CA VAL A 46 -6.76 -7.91 -3.96
C VAL A 46 -5.72 -8.21 -5.03
N TRP A 47 -5.18 -7.20 -5.70
CA TRP A 47 -4.17 -7.33 -6.76
C TRP A 47 -3.01 -6.37 -6.56
N THR A 48 -1.89 -6.62 -7.24
CA THR A 48 -0.95 -5.53 -7.51
C THR A 48 -1.57 -4.53 -8.49
N TYR A 49 -1.14 -3.27 -8.48
CA TYR A 49 -1.66 -2.27 -9.40
C TYR A 49 -1.50 -2.70 -10.87
N ALA A 50 -0.36 -3.28 -11.24
CA ALA A 50 -0.12 -3.74 -12.60
C ALA A 50 -1.08 -4.84 -13.05
N GLN A 51 -1.47 -5.74 -12.14
CA GLN A 51 -2.49 -6.78 -12.40
C GLN A 51 -3.86 -6.14 -12.57
N TRP A 52 -4.27 -5.27 -11.66
CA TRP A 52 -5.55 -4.57 -11.74
C TRP A 52 -5.66 -3.70 -13.01
N ALA A 53 -4.61 -2.95 -13.34
CA ALA A 53 -4.53 -2.13 -14.55
C ALA A 53 -4.68 -2.97 -15.82
N ALA A 54 -4.09 -4.18 -15.84
CA ALA A 54 -4.28 -5.13 -16.93
C ALA A 54 -5.75 -5.55 -17.09
N LEU A 55 -6.45 -5.80 -15.98
CA LEU A 55 -7.87 -6.16 -15.98
C LEU A 55 -8.77 -5.00 -16.45
N GLN A 56 -8.39 -3.77 -16.14
CA GLN A 56 -9.12 -2.58 -16.59
C GLN A 56 -8.76 -2.12 -18.01
N GLY A 57 -7.76 -2.73 -18.64
CA GLY A 57 -7.26 -2.31 -19.96
C GLY A 57 -6.59 -0.94 -19.95
N ILE A 58 -6.01 -0.53 -18.81
CA ILE A 58 -5.33 0.77 -18.65
C ILE A 58 -3.81 0.60 -18.51
N ASP A 59 -3.10 1.73 -18.54
CA ASP A 59 -1.64 1.75 -18.37
C ASP A 59 -1.20 1.15 -17.03
N LYS A 60 -0.20 0.28 -17.07
CA LYS A 60 0.36 -0.43 -15.91
C LYS A 60 1.52 0.32 -15.26
N ARG A 61 1.98 1.43 -15.85
CA ARG A 61 3.08 2.21 -15.30
C ARG A 61 2.76 2.65 -13.87
N ASP A 62 3.77 2.59 -13.03
CA ASP A 62 3.69 2.94 -11.63
C ASP A 62 3.15 4.36 -11.48
N THR A 63 2.01 4.49 -10.80
CA THR A 63 1.39 5.78 -10.50
C THR A 63 1.57 6.16 -9.04
N GLY A 64 2.29 5.36 -8.25
CA GLY A 64 2.34 5.42 -6.81
C GLY A 64 1.14 4.73 -6.16
N ILE A 65 0.63 3.64 -6.74
CA ILE A 65 -0.32 2.73 -6.07
C ILE A 65 0.31 1.36 -6.15
N ASP A 66 0.48 0.69 -5.02
CA ASP A 66 1.13 -0.62 -5.00
C ASP A 66 0.09 -1.74 -5.17
N LEU A 67 -0.98 -1.69 -4.38
CA LEU A 67 -2.05 -2.69 -4.39
C LEU A 67 -3.42 -2.04 -4.59
N VAL A 68 -4.35 -2.83 -5.16
CA VAL A 68 -5.76 -2.46 -5.31
C VAL A 68 -6.60 -3.57 -4.72
N ALA A 69 -7.53 -3.22 -3.83
CA ALA A 69 -8.51 -4.16 -3.28
C ALA A 69 -9.91 -3.80 -3.75
N LYS A 70 -10.75 -4.80 -3.97
CA LYS A 70 -12.17 -4.65 -4.30
C LYS A 70 -13.02 -5.12 -3.14
N THR A 71 -13.87 -4.26 -2.62
CA THR A 71 -14.76 -4.60 -1.51
C THR A 71 -15.77 -5.67 -1.89
N ASN A 72 -16.01 -6.58 -0.97
CA ASN A 72 -17.11 -7.51 -1.03
C ASN A 72 -18.44 -6.74 -0.86
N GLY A 73 -19.47 -7.12 -1.60
CA GLY A 73 -20.78 -6.45 -1.59
C GLY A 73 -20.85 -5.15 -2.39
N THR A 74 -20.10 -4.10 -2.03
CA THR A 74 -20.21 -2.78 -2.71
C THR A 74 -19.45 -2.70 -4.03
N GLY A 75 -18.43 -3.56 -4.24
CA GLY A 75 -17.65 -3.60 -5.48
C GLY A 75 -16.76 -2.37 -5.70
N GLN A 76 -16.52 -1.59 -4.65
CA GLN A 76 -15.69 -0.40 -4.65
C GLN A 76 -14.20 -0.77 -4.67
N TYR A 77 -13.38 0.08 -5.29
CA TYR A 77 -11.93 -0.10 -5.28
C TYR A 77 -11.24 0.77 -4.22
N HIS A 78 -10.38 0.14 -3.44
CA HIS A 78 -9.50 0.77 -2.47
C HIS A 78 -8.08 0.80 -3.04
N ALA A 79 -7.46 1.99 -3.06
CA ALA A 79 -6.06 2.14 -3.42
C ALA A 79 -5.19 1.96 -2.18
N ILE A 80 -4.10 1.21 -2.30
CA ILE A 80 -3.25 0.85 -1.17
C ILE A 80 -1.79 1.18 -1.50
N GLN A 81 -1.12 1.91 -0.59
CA GLN A 81 0.32 2.16 -0.64
C GLN A 81 1.01 1.43 0.51
N CYS A 82 2.11 0.76 0.21
CA CYS A 82 2.99 0.07 1.14
C CYS A 82 4.30 0.88 1.28
N LYS A 83 4.70 1.17 2.52
CA LYS A 83 5.94 1.90 2.83
C LYS A 83 6.77 1.11 3.84
N LEU A 84 7.84 0.48 3.34
CA LEU A 84 8.83 -0.23 4.15
C LEU A 84 10.02 0.68 4.46
N TYR A 85 9.86 1.55 5.46
CA TYR A 85 10.92 2.40 5.97
C TYR A 85 11.54 1.87 7.28
N ALA A 86 12.65 2.46 7.69
CA ALA A 86 13.23 2.22 9.02
C ALA A 86 12.27 2.72 10.12
N GLU A 87 12.33 2.12 11.31
CA GLU A 87 11.41 2.47 12.42
C GLU A 87 11.60 3.92 12.89
N ASP A 88 12.79 4.49 12.73
CA ASP A 88 13.16 5.87 13.08
C ASP A 88 12.95 6.87 11.93
N TYR A 89 12.58 6.39 10.75
CA TYR A 89 12.28 7.27 9.63
C TYR A 89 10.95 8.00 9.86
N ARG A 90 10.96 9.31 9.63
CA ARG A 90 9.74 10.15 9.64
C ARG A 90 9.20 10.27 8.23
N LEU A 91 8.05 9.65 7.99
CA LEU A 91 7.33 9.66 6.73
C LEU A 91 6.87 11.08 6.39
N GLN A 92 7.24 11.54 5.20
CA GLN A 92 6.96 12.87 4.69
C GLN A 92 5.79 12.85 3.71
N LYS A 93 5.10 13.98 3.55
CA LYS A 93 4.06 14.13 2.51
C LYS A 93 4.60 13.80 1.11
N ALA A 94 5.84 14.19 0.81
CA ALA A 94 6.50 13.89 -0.45
C ALA A 94 6.64 12.38 -0.74
N ASP A 95 6.69 11.52 0.29
CA ASP A 95 6.70 10.07 0.10
C ASP A 95 5.36 9.54 -0.44
N LEU A 96 4.28 10.31 -0.28
CA LEU A 96 2.90 9.94 -0.59
C LEU A 96 2.27 10.76 -1.73
N ASP A 97 2.95 11.79 -2.24
CA ASP A 97 2.37 12.72 -3.22
C ASP A 97 1.91 12.02 -4.50
N SER A 98 2.69 11.07 -5.02
CA SER A 98 2.29 10.25 -6.16
C SER A 98 1.06 9.41 -5.85
N PHE A 99 1.01 8.81 -4.67
CA PHE A 99 -0.15 8.03 -4.21
C PHE A 99 -1.41 8.88 -4.12
N PHE A 100 -1.36 10.05 -3.49
CA PHE A 100 -2.51 10.94 -3.40
C PHE A 100 -2.98 11.42 -4.78
N THR A 101 -2.04 11.69 -5.69
CA THR A 101 -2.37 12.08 -7.06
C THR A 101 -3.07 10.94 -7.82
N ALA A 102 -2.55 9.72 -7.72
CA ALA A 102 -3.08 8.57 -8.46
C ALA A 102 -4.39 8.03 -7.89
N SER A 103 -4.49 7.97 -6.56
CA SER A 103 -5.69 7.53 -5.84
C SER A 103 -6.80 8.58 -5.81
N GLY A 104 -6.52 9.83 -6.22
CA GLY A 104 -7.52 10.87 -6.48
C GLY A 104 -8.39 10.67 -7.72
N LYS A 105 -8.11 9.65 -8.53
CA LYS A 105 -8.93 9.31 -9.69
C LYS A 105 -10.27 8.70 -9.24
N LYS A 106 -11.34 8.96 -10.01
CA LYS A 106 -12.71 8.45 -9.77
C LYS A 106 -12.82 6.93 -9.57
N ALA A 107 -11.81 6.16 -9.98
CA ALA A 107 -11.80 4.71 -9.84
C ALA A 107 -11.72 4.26 -8.37
N PHE A 108 -11.17 5.06 -7.46
CA PHE A 108 -10.91 4.67 -6.08
C PHE A 108 -11.80 5.44 -5.10
N SER A 109 -12.41 4.73 -4.16
CA SER A 109 -13.31 5.31 -3.15
C SER A 109 -12.69 5.35 -1.75
N HIS A 110 -11.56 4.68 -1.55
CA HIS A 110 -10.86 4.65 -0.26
C HIS A 110 -9.37 4.50 -0.48
N ARG A 111 -8.58 4.97 0.49
CA ARG A 111 -7.12 4.97 0.48
C ARG A 111 -6.62 4.33 1.76
N LEU A 112 -5.70 3.38 1.61
CA LEU A 112 -5.05 2.70 2.72
C LEU A 112 -3.54 2.89 2.59
N ILE A 113 -2.87 3.27 3.68
CA ILE A 113 -1.41 3.30 3.74
C ILE A 113 -0.96 2.30 4.79
N VAL A 114 -0.10 1.38 4.38
CA VAL A 114 0.52 0.39 5.25
C VAL A 114 1.98 0.78 5.41
N SER A 115 2.36 1.19 6.63
CA SER A 115 3.70 1.69 6.94
C SER A 115 4.33 0.89 8.08
N THR A 116 5.65 0.72 8.03
CA THR A 116 6.44 0.14 9.14
C THR A 116 6.94 1.19 10.14
N THR A 117 6.59 2.45 9.96
CA THR A 117 6.84 3.55 10.90
C THR A 117 5.54 4.28 11.24
N ASN A 118 5.43 4.67 12.50
CA ASN A 118 4.34 5.51 13.02
C ASN A 118 4.76 6.98 13.12
N LEU A 119 5.98 7.33 12.69
CA LEU A 119 6.46 8.70 12.71
C LEU A 119 6.05 9.38 11.41
N TRP A 120 5.03 10.23 11.47
CA TRP A 120 4.57 11.02 10.33
C TRP A 120 4.93 12.48 10.56
N SER A 121 5.16 13.23 9.48
CA SER A 121 5.18 14.69 9.58
C SER A 121 3.75 15.22 9.64
N GLU A 122 3.57 16.38 10.26
CA GLU A 122 2.27 17.07 10.35
C GLU A 122 1.62 17.19 8.97
N HIS A 123 2.39 17.60 7.96
CA HIS A 123 1.91 17.67 6.58
C HIS A 123 1.47 16.33 5.96
N ALA A 124 2.06 15.20 6.39
CA ALA A 124 1.65 13.88 5.92
C ALA A 124 0.34 13.44 6.60
N GLU A 125 0.19 13.77 7.89
CA GLU A 125 -1.05 13.53 8.64
C GLU A 125 -2.20 14.38 8.11
N ASP A 126 -1.99 15.68 7.91
CA ASP A 126 -2.98 16.61 7.34
C ASP A 126 -3.45 16.14 5.96
N ALA A 127 -2.50 15.73 5.11
CA ALA A 127 -2.81 15.23 3.78
C ALA A 127 -3.68 13.97 3.79
N MET A 128 -3.70 13.19 4.88
CA MET A 128 -4.62 12.05 5.06
C MET A 128 -6.00 12.49 5.55
N GLN A 129 -6.08 13.53 6.38
CA GLN A 129 -7.33 14.02 6.96
C GLN A 129 -8.21 14.74 5.92
N ASP A 130 -7.60 15.48 5.00
CA ASP A 130 -8.31 16.25 3.96
C ASP A 130 -8.92 15.40 2.83
N GLN A 131 -9.04 14.08 3.02
CA GLN A 131 -9.42 13.13 1.97
C GLN A 131 -10.73 12.38 2.23
N GLN A 132 -11.58 12.88 3.15
CA GLN A 132 -12.94 12.38 3.35
C GLN A 132 -13.89 12.77 2.21
#